data_AF-A0A9P4I4Q2-F1
#
_entry.id   AF-A0A9P4I4Q2-F1
#
_cell.length_a   1.000
_cell.length_b   1.000
_cell.length_c   1.000
_cell.angle_alpha   90.00
_cell.angle_beta   90.00
_cell.angle_gamma   90.00
#
_symmetry.space_group_name_H-M   'P 1'
#
loop_
_entity.id
_entity.type
_entity.pdbx_description
1 polymer ?
#
loop_
_entity_poly.entity_id
_entity_poly.type
_entity_poly.pdbx_seq_one_letter_code
_entity_poly.pdbx_strand_id
1 'polypeptide(L)'
;MSCRSSPRSSQIFDPDFILRIKTPGSNEIFCTGKGRSKARCSSTLNGTTREEVLATLQKMSTMRPGRATQLLPELARLTLHCDNHKSQVDERVREWTKFLHRAESVIANGSTCSFPDFKDVENKHLRLALWELEVVKRELQENKDRAKRQARALRSLAQMHIESQQQLAGQLQRAMTLDRELAASRAERMKLAVKLERQERVYVALKAHHSELQAAFNDTDEIHEQILQKLRSETPDAAVQVIEPSVPDTNPQSVPPMMSRTTIQSLALSVHRQLEESQAYWQRTEAALKERLSVLEERVSESLQEAAEAKEREVVLLRDLALAKEQQEMNEEGQRRVQSQLEKFQAQLEECQTQLHEHQSQLEERQRQLQECQSQLEECQNKFQVQQIQLEERQSKLQECQSRLEESRTQFQAQQAQLQHSQEKAQKLQGTLEDTQNRETKLSVDLGQAQSDLDKAAEKLKSMEVQQEDRNDYHRLSERLRTADALEASKLKHRISMLEGQLNETVDYKIRGWVARFKERMQYGHQRHYGDRKSRRRTWEW
;
A
#
# COMPACT_ATOMS: atom_id res chain seq x y z
N MET A 1 0.60 14.78 4.07
CA MET A 1 -0.32 15.39 5.06
C MET A 1 0.38 16.60 5.69
N SER A 2 -0.29 17.73 5.87
CA SER A 2 0.32 18.93 6.48
C SER A 2 -0.22 19.16 7.88
N CYS A 3 0.66 19.25 8.87
CA CYS A 3 0.30 19.55 10.25
C CYS A 3 -0.11 21.03 10.37
N ARG A 4 -1.43 21.29 10.44
CA ARG A 4 -1.95 22.63 10.78
C ARG A 4 -1.68 22.96 12.25
N SER A 5 -0.53 23.57 12.52
CA SER A 5 -0.23 24.20 13.79
C SER A 5 -1.06 25.47 13.99
N SER A 6 -2.06 25.41 14.87
CA SER A 6 -2.66 26.59 15.51
C SER A 6 -2.78 26.30 17.01
N PRO A 7 -2.05 27.03 17.87
CA PRO A 7 -2.00 26.71 19.29
C PRO A 7 -3.28 27.18 19.99
N ARG A 8 -4.23 26.26 20.22
CA ARG A 8 -5.24 26.44 21.26
C ARG A 8 -4.56 26.22 22.62
N SER A 9 -4.12 27.31 23.24
CA SER A 9 -3.21 27.38 24.40
C SER A 9 -3.72 26.77 25.73
N SER A 10 -4.80 25.99 25.70
CA SER A 10 -5.44 25.37 26.86
C SER A 10 -5.80 23.89 26.67
N GLN A 11 -5.45 23.29 25.53
CA GLN A 11 -5.75 21.89 25.23
C GLN A 11 -4.66 20.96 25.74
N ILE A 12 -4.98 20.14 26.75
CA ILE A 12 -4.06 19.18 27.40
C ILE A 12 -3.89 17.92 26.55
N PHE A 13 -4.96 17.48 25.88
CA PHE A 13 -4.92 16.34 24.94
C PHE A 13 -6.06 16.41 23.91
N ASP A 14 -6.02 15.55 22.89
CA ASP A 14 -7.12 15.40 21.93
C ASP A 14 -7.99 14.16 22.27
N PRO A 15 -9.13 14.32 22.98
CA PRO A 15 -10.00 13.21 23.32
C PRO A 15 -10.68 12.59 22.10
N ASP A 16 -10.89 13.35 21.02
CA ASP A 16 -11.56 12.83 19.83
C ASP A 16 -10.71 11.77 19.13
N PHE A 17 -9.43 12.09 18.92
CA PHE A 17 -8.45 11.17 18.36
C PHE A 17 -8.23 9.93 19.25
N ILE A 18 -8.05 10.13 20.58
CA ILE A 18 -7.77 9.03 21.52
C ILE A 18 -8.96 8.08 21.67
N LEU A 19 -10.18 8.61 21.72
CA LEU A 19 -11.41 7.81 21.83
C LEU A 19 -11.92 7.31 20.46
N ARG A 20 -11.29 7.79 19.37
CA ARG A 20 -11.59 7.49 17.96
C ARG A 20 -13.01 7.86 17.57
N ILE A 21 -13.53 9.00 18.03
CA ILE A 21 -14.96 9.34 17.86
C ILE A 21 -15.24 9.87 16.45
N LYS A 22 -14.36 10.71 15.90
CA LYS A 22 -14.35 11.08 14.47
C LYS A 22 -13.41 10.21 13.63
N THR A 23 -13.63 10.24 12.33
CA THR A 23 -12.70 9.74 11.31
C THR A 23 -11.60 10.79 11.08
N PRO A 24 -10.29 10.43 11.00
CA PRO A 24 -9.22 11.39 10.74
C PRO A 24 -9.50 12.22 9.48
N GLY A 25 -9.54 13.55 9.62
CA GLY A 25 -9.82 14.49 8.52
C GLY A 25 -11.31 14.77 8.25
N SER A 26 -12.25 14.10 8.91
CA SER A 26 -13.69 14.42 8.82
C SER A 26 -14.19 15.13 10.08
N ASN A 27 -15.17 16.03 9.91
CA ASN A 27 -15.93 16.64 11.00
C ASN A 27 -17.16 15.82 11.41
N GLU A 28 -17.39 14.67 10.77
CA GLU A 28 -18.51 13.78 11.06
C GLU A 28 -18.22 12.92 12.29
N ILE A 29 -19.25 12.79 13.14
CA ILE A 29 -19.23 11.94 14.33
C ILE A 29 -20.16 10.77 14.02
N PHE A 30 -19.65 9.55 14.15
CA PHE A 30 -20.42 8.33 13.89
C PHE A 30 -20.83 7.66 15.20
N CYS A 31 -21.91 6.88 15.15
CA CYS A 31 -22.32 6.06 16.28
C CYS A 31 -21.17 5.12 16.68
N THR A 32 -20.79 5.15 17.96
CA THR A 32 -19.66 4.36 18.45
C THR A 32 -20.00 2.88 18.64
N GLY A 33 -21.26 2.48 18.42
CA GLY A 33 -21.71 1.09 18.56
C GLY A 33 -21.02 0.12 17.61
N LYS A 34 -20.85 -1.13 18.04
CA LYS A 34 -20.40 -2.26 17.22
C LYS A 34 -21.62 -3.13 16.86
N GLY A 35 -21.82 -3.38 15.56
CA GLY A 35 -22.83 -4.35 15.10
C GLY A 35 -22.38 -5.80 15.32
N ARG A 36 -23.23 -6.78 14.95
CA ARG A 36 -22.93 -8.22 15.06
C ARG A 36 -21.64 -8.63 14.33
N SER A 37 -21.31 -7.95 13.23
CA SER A 37 -20.07 -8.12 12.45
C SER A 37 -18.82 -7.52 13.10
N LYS A 38 -18.93 -6.94 14.31
CA LYS A 38 -17.91 -6.10 14.99
C LYS A 38 -17.53 -4.81 14.25
N ALA A 39 -18.13 -4.54 13.09
CA ALA A 39 -18.00 -3.26 12.39
C ALA A 39 -18.63 -2.12 13.21
N ARG A 40 -18.07 -0.92 13.09
CA ARG A 40 -18.67 0.30 13.65
C ARG A 40 -19.96 0.63 12.92
N CYS A 41 -20.96 1.12 13.65
CA CYS A 41 -22.20 1.61 13.10
C CYS A 41 -21.98 2.79 12.13
N SER A 42 -22.63 2.76 10.97
CA SER A 42 -22.53 3.78 9.92
C SER A 42 -23.41 5.02 10.15
N SER A 43 -24.31 5.00 11.15
CA SER A 43 -25.19 6.12 11.44
C SER A 43 -24.40 7.34 11.95
N THR A 44 -24.54 8.48 11.27
CA THR A 44 -23.98 9.77 11.69
C THR A 44 -24.78 10.38 12.84
N LEU A 45 -24.12 11.12 13.72
CA LEU A 45 -24.76 11.97 14.70
C LEU A 45 -25.05 13.34 14.08
N ASN A 46 -26.32 13.73 14.12
CA ASN A 46 -26.84 14.94 13.50
C ASN A 46 -27.47 15.85 14.57
N GLY A 47 -27.60 17.15 14.29
CA GLY A 47 -28.31 18.09 15.18
C GLY A 47 -27.69 18.24 16.58
N THR A 48 -28.55 18.46 17.58
CA THR A 48 -28.16 18.80 18.96
C THR A 48 -27.23 17.78 19.61
N THR A 49 -27.47 16.48 19.42
CA THR A 49 -26.60 15.42 20.01
C THR A 49 -25.16 15.49 19.49
N ARG A 50 -24.95 15.96 18.26
CA ARG A 50 -23.59 16.19 17.72
C ARG A 50 -22.90 17.35 18.46
N GLU A 51 -23.64 18.41 18.75
CA GLU A 51 -23.15 19.59 19.47
C GLU A 51 -22.84 19.25 20.94
N GLU A 52 -23.70 18.47 21.59
CA GLU A 52 -23.49 17.93 22.95
C GLU A 52 -22.23 17.05 23.03
N VAL A 53 -21.99 16.18 22.04
CA VAL A 53 -20.74 15.39 21.95
C VAL A 53 -19.53 16.31 21.77
N LEU A 54 -19.61 17.31 20.87
CA LEU A 54 -18.50 18.26 20.65
C LEU A 54 -18.19 19.09 21.89
N ALA A 55 -19.22 19.58 22.60
CA ALA A 55 -19.08 20.30 23.85
C ALA A 55 -18.45 19.42 24.96
N THR A 56 -18.87 18.16 25.05
CA THR A 56 -18.31 17.18 26.00
C THR A 56 -16.84 16.90 25.69
N LEU A 57 -16.48 16.71 24.42
CA LEU A 57 -15.09 16.53 23.99
C LEU A 57 -14.23 17.78 24.24
N GLN A 58 -14.77 18.98 24.00
CA GLN A 58 -14.08 20.24 24.31
C GLN A 58 -13.89 20.45 25.83
N LYS A 59 -14.85 19.99 26.65
CA LYS A 59 -14.71 19.98 28.12
C LYS A 59 -13.68 18.96 28.59
N MET A 60 -13.60 17.79 27.96
CA MET A 60 -12.55 16.79 28.25
C MET A 60 -11.16 17.29 27.87
N SER A 61 -11.01 18.03 26.77
CA SER A 61 -9.71 18.42 26.23
C SER A 61 -8.95 19.47 27.08
N THR A 62 -9.65 20.17 27.97
CA THR A 62 -9.07 21.11 28.95
C THR A 62 -8.76 20.45 30.32
N MET A 63 -9.05 19.15 30.46
CA MET A 63 -8.80 18.38 31.68
C MET A 63 -7.65 17.37 31.46
N ARG A 64 -7.06 16.84 32.54
CA ARG A 64 -6.16 15.68 32.43
C ARG A 64 -6.97 14.42 32.06
N PRO A 65 -6.46 13.51 31.19
CA PRO A 65 -7.14 12.27 30.81
C PRO A 65 -7.73 11.48 31.99
N GLY A 66 -7.02 11.37 33.11
CA GLY A 66 -7.47 10.71 34.32
C GLY A 66 -8.74 11.32 34.91
N ARG A 67 -8.86 12.66 34.95
CA ARG A 67 -10.10 13.34 35.38
C ARG A 67 -11.19 13.29 34.32
N ALA A 68 -10.81 13.31 33.04
CA ALA A 68 -11.76 13.22 31.93
C ALA A 68 -12.53 11.88 31.89
N THR A 69 -12.06 10.84 32.57
CA THR A 69 -12.80 9.56 32.76
C THR A 69 -14.22 9.75 33.32
N GLN A 70 -14.45 10.79 34.13
CA GLN A 70 -15.76 11.10 34.73
C GLN A 70 -16.82 11.47 33.69
N LEU A 71 -16.42 11.96 32.51
CA LEU A 71 -17.31 12.35 31.41
C LEU A 71 -17.59 11.21 30.42
N LEU A 72 -16.92 10.06 30.55
CA LEU A 72 -17.10 8.92 29.65
C LEU A 72 -18.52 8.32 29.65
N PRO A 73 -19.26 8.19 30.77
CA PRO A 73 -20.62 7.64 30.75
C PRO A 73 -21.61 8.53 29.99
N GLU A 74 -21.46 9.85 30.11
CA GLU A 74 -22.24 10.85 29.38
C GLU A 74 -21.91 10.79 27.87
N LEU A 75 -20.62 10.87 27.53
CA LEU A 75 -20.15 10.76 26.15
C LEU A 75 -20.53 9.43 25.47
N ALA A 76 -20.53 8.32 26.22
CA ALA A 76 -20.93 7.02 25.70
C ALA A 76 -22.43 6.98 25.38
N ARG A 77 -23.28 7.54 26.25
CA ARG A 77 -24.73 7.66 25.97
C ARG A 77 -25.01 8.53 24.75
N LEU A 78 -24.35 9.68 24.65
CA LEU A 78 -24.51 10.61 23.52
C LEU A 78 -24.03 9.98 22.20
N THR A 79 -22.91 9.25 22.20
CA THR A 79 -22.37 8.63 20.97
C THR A 79 -23.01 7.29 20.58
N LEU A 80 -23.79 6.65 21.47
CA LEU A 80 -24.53 5.41 21.20
C LEU A 80 -26.01 5.71 20.87
N HIS A 81 -26.25 6.64 19.94
CA HIS A 81 -27.59 7.16 19.66
C HIS A 81 -28.58 6.12 19.07
N CYS A 82 -28.09 5.06 18.41
CA CYS A 82 -28.96 4.02 17.85
C CYS A 82 -29.49 3.09 18.96
N ASP A 83 -30.79 2.79 18.97
CA ASP A 83 -31.41 1.96 20.02
C ASP A 83 -30.72 0.60 20.22
N ASN A 84 -30.33 -0.05 19.12
CA ASN A 84 -29.60 -1.32 19.12
C ASN A 84 -28.22 -1.28 19.79
N HIS A 85 -27.69 -0.10 20.11
CA HIS A 85 -26.37 0.10 20.71
C HIS A 85 -26.40 0.73 22.11
N LYS A 86 -27.57 1.15 22.63
CA LYS A 86 -27.70 1.75 23.97
C LYS A 86 -27.22 0.85 25.11
N SER A 87 -27.27 -0.48 24.93
CA SER A 87 -26.73 -1.47 25.88
C SER A 87 -25.20 -1.55 25.93
N GLN A 88 -24.48 -0.92 24.97
CA GLN A 88 -23.02 -0.97 24.89
C GLN A 88 -22.31 0.13 25.70
N VAL A 89 -23.05 0.96 26.45
CA VAL A 89 -22.50 2.09 27.24
C VAL A 89 -21.35 1.62 28.16
N ASP A 90 -21.57 0.59 28.97
CA ASP A 90 -20.55 0.11 29.92
C ASP A 90 -19.35 -0.56 29.23
N GLU A 91 -19.55 -1.19 28.08
CA GLU A 91 -18.44 -1.69 27.27
C GLU A 91 -17.58 -0.54 26.74
N ARG A 92 -18.23 0.51 26.21
CA ARG A 92 -17.56 1.70 25.68
C ARG A 92 -16.84 2.49 26.75
N VAL A 93 -17.47 2.71 27.92
CA VAL A 93 -16.81 3.33 29.07
C VAL A 93 -15.57 2.52 29.49
N ARG A 94 -15.65 1.19 29.58
CA ARG A 94 -14.48 0.35 29.92
C ARG A 94 -13.38 0.37 28.85
N GLU A 95 -13.71 0.39 27.56
CA GLU A 95 -12.74 0.50 26.46
C GLU A 95 -12.03 1.85 26.50
N TRP A 96 -12.79 2.94 26.63
CA TRP A 96 -12.29 4.30 26.67
C TRP A 96 -11.49 4.65 27.93
N THR A 97 -11.88 4.12 29.10
CA THR A 97 -11.10 4.27 30.33
C THR A 97 -9.68 3.71 30.15
N LYS A 98 -9.51 2.60 29.43
CA LYS A 98 -8.17 2.05 29.12
C LYS A 98 -7.36 2.96 28.21
N PHE A 99 -7.98 3.65 27.25
CA PHE A 99 -7.29 4.62 26.39
C PHE A 99 -6.87 5.86 27.18
N LEU A 100 -7.74 6.41 28.04
CA LEU A 100 -7.39 7.57 28.88
C LEU A 100 -6.32 7.24 29.93
N HIS A 101 -6.30 6.05 30.52
CA HIS A 101 -5.22 5.64 31.42
C HIS A 101 -3.86 5.52 30.72
N ARG A 102 -3.83 5.02 29.47
CA ARG A 102 -2.61 5.02 28.65
C ARG A 102 -2.15 6.46 28.34
N ALA A 103 -3.08 7.34 28.01
CA ALA A 103 -2.79 8.76 27.75
C ALA A 103 -2.24 9.46 29.01
N GLU A 104 -2.86 9.26 30.19
CA GLU A 104 -2.37 9.80 31.46
C GLU A 104 -0.95 9.28 31.77
N SER A 105 -0.68 7.99 31.53
CA SER A 105 0.66 7.41 31.75
C SER A 105 1.73 7.97 30.82
N VAL A 106 1.40 8.27 29.55
CA VAL A 106 2.34 8.91 28.61
C VAL A 106 2.67 10.34 29.07
N ILE A 107 1.64 11.10 29.45
CA ILE A 107 1.81 12.47 29.96
C ILE A 107 2.59 12.48 31.29
N ALA A 108 2.30 11.55 32.20
CA ALA A 108 2.96 11.45 33.51
C ALA A 108 4.45 11.08 33.40
N ASN A 109 4.83 10.27 32.41
CA ASN A 109 6.21 9.84 32.20
C ASN A 109 7.06 10.85 31.42
N GLY A 110 6.54 12.04 31.10
CA GLY A 110 7.27 13.09 30.37
C GLY A 110 7.69 12.72 28.94
N SER A 111 7.23 11.58 28.42
CA SER A 111 7.51 11.16 27.05
C SER A 111 6.66 12.00 26.10
N THR A 112 7.31 12.95 25.41
CA THR A 112 6.74 13.57 24.21
C THR A 112 6.28 12.46 23.28
N CYS A 113 5.04 12.53 22.79
CA CYS A 113 4.40 11.45 22.04
C CYS A 113 5.19 11.08 20.77
N SER A 114 6.11 10.13 20.88
CA SER A 114 6.58 9.34 19.76
C SER A 114 5.36 8.58 19.23
N PHE A 115 4.94 8.94 18.02
CA PHE A 115 3.87 8.25 17.31
C PHE A 115 4.19 6.74 17.23
N PRO A 116 3.16 5.87 17.18
CA PRO A 116 3.39 4.46 16.89
C PRO A 116 4.22 4.33 15.60
N ASP A 117 5.26 3.49 15.68
CA ASP A 117 6.34 3.30 14.72
C ASP A 117 5.88 3.43 13.25
N PHE A 118 6.53 4.28 12.47
CA PHE A 118 6.14 4.61 11.08
C PHE A 118 6.02 3.35 10.20
N LYS A 119 6.81 2.32 10.52
CA LYS A 119 6.78 0.99 9.90
C LYS A 119 5.39 0.34 9.92
N ASP A 120 4.58 0.61 10.95
CA ASP A 120 3.25 0.00 11.14
C ASP A 120 2.17 0.67 10.26
N VAL A 121 2.44 1.89 9.77
CA VAL A 121 1.59 2.61 8.80
C VAL A 121 1.98 2.22 7.37
N GLU A 122 3.27 2.15 7.05
CA GLU A 122 3.76 1.63 5.76
C GLU A 122 3.29 0.19 5.52
N ASN A 123 3.41 -0.69 6.52
CA ASN A 123 2.91 -2.07 6.40
C ASN A 123 1.40 -2.12 6.13
N LYS A 124 0.61 -1.18 6.66
CA LYS A 124 -0.84 -1.14 6.41
C LYS A 124 -1.18 -0.72 4.99
N HIS A 125 -0.53 0.31 4.45
CA HIS A 125 -0.78 0.73 3.07
C HIS A 125 -0.35 -0.33 2.06
N LEU A 126 0.82 -0.95 2.25
CA LEU A 126 1.27 -2.08 1.42
C LEU A 126 0.34 -3.30 1.54
N ARG A 127 -0.12 -3.65 2.74
CA ARG A 127 -1.09 -4.75 2.92
C ARG A 127 -2.46 -4.44 2.29
N LEU A 128 -2.90 -3.18 2.29
CA LEU A 128 -4.14 -2.78 1.61
C LEU A 128 -3.98 -2.91 0.08
N ALA A 129 -2.90 -2.38 -0.48
CA ALA A 129 -2.63 -2.44 -1.92
C ALA A 129 -2.46 -3.89 -2.42
N LEU A 130 -1.77 -4.74 -1.65
CA LEU A 130 -1.65 -6.17 -1.93
C LEU A 130 -3.02 -6.87 -1.84
N TRP A 131 -3.85 -6.56 -0.83
CA TRP A 131 -5.18 -7.14 -0.72
C TRP A 131 -6.10 -6.73 -1.87
N GLU A 132 -6.06 -5.46 -2.31
CA GLU A 132 -6.80 -4.98 -3.48
C GLU A 132 -6.34 -5.67 -4.78
N LEU A 133 -5.03 -5.84 -4.99
CA LEU A 133 -4.49 -6.65 -6.09
C LEU A 133 -4.97 -8.12 -6.04
N GLU A 134 -5.03 -8.71 -4.83
CA GLU A 134 -5.52 -10.09 -4.62
C GLU A 134 -7.04 -10.22 -4.81
N VAL A 135 -7.81 -9.12 -4.70
CA VAL A 135 -9.23 -9.06 -5.05
C VAL A 135 -9.38 -8.99 -6.58
N VAL A 136 -8.75 -8.03 -7.26
CA VAL A 136 -8.81 -7.89 -8.73
C VAL A 136 -8.34 -9.17 -9.43
N LYS A 137 -7.29 -9.82 -8.92
CA LYS A 137 -6.80 -11.11 -9.44
C LYS A 137 -7.81 -12.25 -9.29
N ARG A 138 -8.63 -12.25 -8.23
CA ARG A 138 -9.72 -13.23 -8.06
C ARG A 138 -10.89 -12.93 -9.01
N GLU A 139 -11.31 -11.68 -9.13
CA GLU A 139 -12.36 -11.26 -10.07
C GLU A 139 -11.98 -11.59 -11.52
N LEU A 140 -10.73 -11.33 -11.92
CA LEU A 140 -10.18 -11.71 -13.24
C LEU A 140 -10.24 -13.23 -13.48
N GLN A 141 -9.93 -14.04 -12.46
CA GLN A 141 -10.00 -15.50 -12.55
C GLN A 141 -11.46 -16.01 -12.61
N GLU A 142 -12.38 -15.42 -11.84
CA GLU A 142 -13.80 -15.74 -11.89
C GLU A 142 -14.42 -15.38 -13.25
N ASN A 143 -14.06 -14.24 -13.84
CA ASN A 143 -14.47 -13.84 -15.19
C ASN A 143 -13.89 -14.79 -16.26
N LYS A 144 -12.63 -15.20 -16.13
CA LYS A 144 -12.03 -16.24 -17.00
C LYS A 144 -12.78 -17.56 -16.93
N ASP A 145 -13.22 -17.98 -15.74
CA ASP A 145 -13.99 -19.22 -15.56
C ASP A 145 -15.49 -19.06 -15.91
N ARG A 146 -16.05 -17.84 -15.89
CA ARG A 146 -17.35 -17.49 -16.49
C ARG A 146 -17.29 -17.63 -18.01
N ALA A 147 -16.29 -17.04 -18.66
CA ALA A 147 -16.07 -17.17 -20.10
C ALA A 147 -15.89 -18.64 -20.55
N LYS A 148 -15.13 -19.46 -19.81
CA LYS A 148 -15.02 -20.92 -20.07
C LYS A 148 -16.34 -21.68 -19.91
N ARG A 149 -17.29 -21.19 -19.10
CA ARG A 149 -18.63 -21.79 -18.96
C ARG A 149 -19.51 -21.40 -20.14
N GLN A 150 -19.54 -20.11 -20.52
CA GLN A 150 -20.24 -19.63 -21.72
C GLN A 150 -19.71 -20.33 -23.00
N ALA A 151 -18.40 -20.45 -23.18
CA ALA A 151 -17.80 -21.15 -24.32
C ALA A 151 -18.06 -22.67 -24.34
N ARG A 152 -18.50 -23.27 -23.24
CA ARG A 152 -19.01 -24.67 -23.23
C ARG A 152 -20.49 -24.72 -23.57
N ALA A 153 -21.30 -23.80 -23.04
CA ALA A 153 -22.72 -23.66 -23.40
C ALA A 153 -22.91 -23.38 -24.90
N LEU A 154 -22.13 -22.45 -25.48
CA LEU A 154 -22.13 -22.13 -26.91
C LEU A 154 -21.82 -23.35 -27.78
N ARG A 155 -20.83 -24.18 -27.40
CA ARG A 155 -20.51 -25.43 -28.12
C ARG A 155 -21.65 -26.44 -28.03
N SER A 156 -22.30 -26.57 -26.87
CA SER A 156 -23.47 -27.43 -26.71
C SER A 156 -24.66 -26.96 -27.57
N LEU A 157 -24.90 -25.65 -27.64
CA LEU A 157 -25.95 -25.07 -28.49
C LEU A 157 -25.66 -25.22 -29.97
N ALA A 158 -24.41 -25.00 -30.40
CA ALA A 158 -23.99 -25.22 -31.78
C ALA A 158 -24.17 -26.69 -32.19
N GLN A 159 -23.83 -27.65 -31.32
CA GLN A 159 -24.06 -29.07 -31.56
C GLN A 159 -25.55 -29.40 -31.69
N MET A 160 -26.40 -28.92 -30.77
CA MET A 160 -27.86 -29.10 -30.86
C MET A 160 -28.46 -28.44 -32.12
N HIS A 161 -27.93 -27.30 -32.56
CA HIS A 161 -28.33 -26.66 -33.81
C HIS A 161 -27.97 -27.53 -35.02
N ILE A 162 -26.76 -28.10 -35.08
CA ILE A 162 -26.33 -29.02 -36.16
C ILE A 162 -27.21 -30.26 -36.20
N GLU A 163 -27.47 -30.89 -35.05
CA GLU A 163 -28.35 -32.07 -34.94
C GLU A 163 -29.79 -31.74 -35.38
N SER A 164 -30.31 -30.58 -34.98
CA SER A 164 -31.63 -30.08 -35.43
C SER A 164 -31.66 -29.83 -36.95
N GLN A 165 -30.61 -29.27 -37.55
CA GLN A 165 -30.55 -29.10 -39.00
C GLN A 165 -30.49 -30.43 -39.75
N GLN A 166 -29.76 -31.42 -39.23
CA GLN A 166 -29.75 -32.77 -39.80
C GLN A 166 -31.12 -33.45 -39.72
N GLN A 167 -31.84 -33.29 -38.60
CA GLN A 167 -33.21 -33.79 -38.46
C GLN A 167 -34.18 -33.10 -39.44
N LEU A 168 -34.10 -31.76 -39.56
CA LEU A 168 -34.92 -31.00 -40.50
C LEU A 168 -34.67 -31.42 -41.96
N ALA A 169 -33.41 -31.61 -42.34
CA ALA A 169 -33.05 -32.08 -43.68
C ALA A 169 -33.60 -33.49 -43.98
N GLY A 170 -33.53 -34.41 -43.01
CA GLY A 170 -34.12 -35.74 -43.11
C GLY A 170 -35.65 -35.72 -43.19
N GLN A 171 -36.32 -34.79 -42.50
CA GLN A 171 -37.77 -34.60 -42.59
C GLN A 171 -38.19 -33.99 -43.94
N LEU A 172 -37.46 -33.00 -44.45
CA LEU A 172 -37.71 -32.43 -45.78
C LEU A 172 -37.59 -33.50 -46.87
N GLN A 173 -36.60 -34.39 -46.79
CA GLN A 173 -36.49 -35.54 -47.70
C GLN A 173 -37.69 -36.50 -47.61
N ARG A 174 -38.23 -36.73 -46.40
CA ARG A 174 -39.46 -37.52 -46.20
C ARG A 174 -40.70 -36.82 -46.79
N ALA A 175 -40.85 -35.51 -46.59
CA ALA A 175 -41.94 -34.75 -47.20
C ALA A 175 -41.86 -34.79 -48.75
N MET A 176 -40.66 -34.61 -49.32
CA MET A 176 -40.44 -34.72 -50.77
C MET A 176 -40.68 -36.12 -51.34
N THR A 177 -40.53 -37.19 -50.55
CA THR A 177 -40.88 -38.55 -50.98
C THR A 177 -42.38 -38.79 -50.89
N LEU A 178 -43.02 -38.38 -49.79
CA LEU A 178 -44.48 -38.41 -49.66
C LEU A 178 -45.20 -37.61 -50.76
N ASP A 179 -44.71 -36.42 -51.14
CA ASP A 179 -45.29 -35.64 -52.24
C ASP A 179 -45.17 -36.36 -53.61
N ARG A 180 -44.10 -37.12 -53.84
CA ARG A 180 -43.94 -37.95 -55.06
C ARG A 180 -44.87 -39.16 -55.04
N GLU A 181 -44.99 -39.83 -53.91
CA GLU A 181 -45.92 -40.96 -53.72
C GLU A 181 -47.38 -40.50 -53.86
N LEU A 182 -47.71 -39.33 -53.33
CA LEU A 182 -49.01 -38.68 -53.49
C LEU A 182 -49.32 -38.37 -54.96
N ALA A 183 -48.35 -37.82 -55.70
CA ALA A 183 -48.48 -37.55 -57.13
C ALA A 183 -48.66 -38.85 -57.93
N ALA A 184 -47.92 -39.92 -57.60
CA ALA A 184 -48.08 -41.24 -58.21
C ALA A 184 -49.46 -41.85 -57.90
N SER A 185 -49.91 -41.80 -56.65
CA SER A 185 -51.24 -42.28 -56.22
C SER A 185 -52.38 -41.55 -56.92
N ARG A 186 -52.26 -40.22 -57.11
CA ARG A 186 -53.21 -39.42 -57.90
C ARG A 186 -53.22 -39.82 -59.37
N ALA A 187 -52.06 -40.06 -59.97
CA ALA A 187 -51.96 -40.52 -61.35
C ALA A 187 -52.60 -41.91 -61.54
N GLU A 188 -52.41 -42.85 -60.61
CA GLU A 188 -53.08 -44.15 -60.64
C GLU A 188 -54.59 -44.03 -60.48
N ARG A 189 -55.10 -43.22 -59.54
CA ARG A 189 -56.55 -42.98 -59.46
C ARG A 189 -57.11 -42.37 -60.75
N MET A 190 -56.39 -41.45 -61.39
CA MET A 190 -56.82 -40.86 -62.66
C MET A 190 -56.88 -41.90 -63.79
N LYS A 191 -55.94 -42.85 -63.85
CA LYS A 191 -56.00 -44.00 -64.77
C LYS A 191 -57.21 -44.90 -64.48
N LEU A 192 -57.46 -45.22 -63.21
CA LEU A 192 -58.60 -46.04 -62.79
C LEU A 192 -59.94 -45.35 -63.08
N ALA A 193 -60.05 -44.03 -62.89
CA ALA A 193 -61.24 -43.28 -63.25
C ALA A 193 -61.53 -43.34 -64.76
N VAL A 194 -60.51 -43.22 -65.62
CA VAL A 194 -60.65 -43.36 -67.08
C VAL A 194 -60.98 -44.81 -67.49
N LYS A 195 -60.46 -45.81 -66.76
CA LYS A 195 -60.82 -47.23 -66.94
C LYS A 195 -62.31 -47.47 -66.64
N LEU A 196 -62.77 -46.98 -65.48
CA LEU A 196 -64.17 -47.04 -65.04
C LEU A 196 -65.11 -46.34 -66.03
N GLU A 197 -64.82 -45.09 -66.42
CA GLU A 197 -65.65 -44.34 -67.38
C GLU A 197 -65.82 -45.09 -68.72
N ARG A 198 -64.77 -45.78 -69.19
CA ARG A 198 -64.85 -46.64 -70.38
C ARG A 198 -65.71 -47.88 -70.14
N GLN A 199 -65.59 -48.53 -68.99
CA GLN A 199 -66.40 -49.70 -68.63
C GLN A 199 -67.88 -49.33 -68.46
N GLU A 200 -68.19 -48.22 -67.80
CA GLU A 200 -69.55 -47.69 -67.64
C GLU A 200 -70.20 -47.39 -68.99
N ARG A 201 -69.49 -46.70 -69.91
CA ARG A 201 -69.99 -46.45 -71.27
C ARG A 201 -70.32 -47.75 -72.02
N VAL A 202 -69.49 -48.79 -71.89
CA VAL A 202 -69.73 -50.11 -72.51
C VAL A 202 -70.91 -50.83 -71.85
N TYR A 203 -71.02 -50.78 -70.52
CA TYR A 203 -72.14 -51.37 -69.78
C TYR A 203 -73.47 -50.70 -70.14
N VAL A 204 -73.52 -49.37 -70.18
CA VAL A 204 -74.71 -48.60 -70.60
C VAL A 204 -75.11 -48.94 -72.04
N ALA A 205 -74.16 -49.03 -72.97
CA ALA A 205 -74.44 -49.40 -74.36
C ALA A 205 -74.97 -50.84 -74.50
N LEU A 206 -74.38 -51.81 -73.78
CA LEU A 206 -74.86 -53.20 -73.79
C LEU A 206 -76.23 -53.35 -73.11
N LYS A 207 -76.50 -52.58 -72.06
CA LYS A 207 -77.80 -52.56 -71.38
C LYS A 207 -78.89 -51.93 -72.26
N ALA A 208 -78.55 -50.88 -73.01
CA ALA A 208 -79.44 -50.31 -74.02
C ALA A 208 -79.75 -51.32 -75.13
N HIS A 209 -78.73 -51.94 -75.73
CA HIS A 209 -78.93 -52.99 -76.73
C HIS A 209 -79.71 -54.20 -76.21
N HIS A 210 -79.46 -54.67 -74.98
CA HIS A 210 -80.28 -55.73 -74.39
C HIS A 210 -81.76 -55.32 -74.28
N SER A 211 -82.05 -54.08 -73.90
CA SER A 211 -83.41 -53.54 -73.84
C SER A 211 -84.06 -53.41 -75.22
N GLU A 212 -83.31 -52.94 -76.23
CA GLU A 212 -83.75 -52.85 -77.64
C GLU A 212 -84.10 -54.24 -78.21
N LEU A 213 -83.21 -55.22 -77.98
CA LEU A 213 -83.42 -56.60 -78.43
C LEU A 213 -84.57 -57.28 -77.69
N GLN A 214 -84.76 -56.99 -76.40
CA GLN A 214 -85.91 -57.48 -75.63
C GLN A 214 -87.23 -56.85 -76.10
N ALA A 215 -87.25 -55.57 -76.46
CA ALA A 215 -88.41 -54.94 -77.08
C ALA A 215 -88.74 -55.56 -78.45
N ALA A 216 -87.75 -55.69 -79.33
CA ALA A 216 -87.93 -56.34 -80.64
C ALA A 216 -88.38 -57.80 -80.52
N PHE A 217 -87.91 -58.53 -79.50
CA PHE A 217 -88.36 -59.89 -79.20
C PHE A 217 -89.85 -59.92 -78.82
N ASN A 218 -90.28 -59.06 -77.89
CA ASN A 218 -91.69 -58.93 -77.50
C ASN A 218 -92.58 -58.58 -78.72
N ASP A 219 -92.15 -57.67 -79.59
CA ASP A 219 -92.87 -57.32 -80.83
C ASP A 219 -93.00 -58.54 -81.76
N THR A 220 -91.95 -59.35 -81.90
CA THR A 220 -92.00 -60.57 -82.73
C THR A 220 -92.86 -61.69 -82.12
N ASP A 221 -92.87 -61.84 -80.79
CA ASP A 221 -93.76 -62.76 -80.09
C ASP A 221 -95.23 -62.33 -80.22
N GLU A 222 -95.52 -61.01 -80.17
CA GLU A 222 -96.87 -60.49 -80.40
C GLU A 222 -97.32 -60.74 -81.85
N ILE A 223 -96.48 -60.44 -82.84
CA ILE A 223 -96.76 -60.75 -84.26
C ILE A 223 -96.97 -62.25 -84.46
N HIS A 224 -96.20 -63.10 -83.78
CA HIS A 224 -96.38 -64.54 -83.84
C HIS A 224 -97.72 -65.00 -83.26
N GLU A 225 -98.12 -64.53 -82.07
CA GLU A 225 -99.44 -64.86 -81.51
C GLU A 225 -100.58 -64.32 -82.39
N GLN A 226 -100.44 -63.13 -83.00
CA GLN A 226 -101.41 -62.62 -83.98
C GLN A 226 -101.51 -63.55 -85.22
N ILE A 227 -100.38 -64.06 -85.74
CA ILE A 227 -100.36 -65.03 -86.86
C ILE A 227 -100.98 -66.36 -86.43
N LEU A 228 -100.66 -66.90 -85.25
CA LEU A 228 -101.26 -68.13 -84.73
C LEU A 228 -102.75 -67.97 -84.45
N GLN A 229 -103.19 -66.82 -83.93
CA GLN A 229 -104.60 -66.52 -83.72
C GLN A 229 -105.34 -66.45 -85.06
N LYS A 230 -104.75 -65.81 -86.07
CA LYS A 230 -105.31 -65.74 -87.42
C LYS A 230 -105.40 -67.12 -88.07
N LEU A 231 -104.34 -67.93 -88.01
CA LEU A 231 -104.35 -69.32 -88.49
C LEU A 231 -105.38 -70.17 -87.74
N ARG A 232 -105.52 -70.03 -86.42
CA ARG A 232 -106.58 -70.68 -85.62
C ARG A 232 -108.00 -70.25 -86.03
N SER A 233 -108.17 -69.02 -86.53
CA SER A 233 -109.47 -68.54 -87.06
C SER A 233 -109.73 -68.91 -88.52
N GLU A 234 -108.68 -69.10 -89.34
CA GLU A 234 -108.75 -69.42 -90.77
C GLU A 234 -108.66 -70.92 -91.06
N THR A 235 -108.40 -71.76 -90.04
CA THR A 235 -108.52 -73.22 -90.12
C THR A 235 -109.87 -73.67 -89.60
N PRO A 236 -110.89 -73.88 -90.47
CA PRO A 236 -112.11 -74.55 -90.06
C PRO A 236 -111.79 -76.02 -89.77
N ASP A 237 -111.68 -76.35 -88.49
CA ASP A 237 -111.76 -77.74 -88.07
C ASP A 237 -113.16 -78.27 -88.41
N ALA A 238 -113.22 -79.41 -89.08
CA ALA A 238 -114.41 -79.81 -89.81
C ALA A 238 -115.50 -80.34 -88.86
N ALA A 239 -116.43 -79.47 -88.47
CA ALA A 239 -117.77 -79.89 -88.11
C ALA A 239 -118.51 -80.36 -89.37
N VAL A 240 -118.32 -81.64 -89.72
CA VAL A 240 -119.06 -82.32 -90.78
C VAL A 240 -120.55 -82.34 -90.41
N GLN A 241 -121.36 -81.54 -91.10
CA GLN A 241 -122.79 -81.79 -91.22
C GLN A 241 -123.16 -81.94 -92.70
N VAL A 242 -123.63 -83.14 -93.01
CA VAL A 242 -124.16 -83.55 -94.32
C VAL A 242 -125.57 -82.97 -94.47
N ILE A 243 -125.75 -82.02 -95.40
CA ILE A 243 -127.04 -81.80 -96.08
C ILE A 243 -126.74 -81.56 -97.57
N GLU A 244 -127.33 -82.40 -98.42
CA GLU A 244 -127.22 -82.38 -99.89
C GLU A 244 -128.47 -81.67 -100.50
N PRO A 245 -128.60 -81.48 -101.83
CA PRO A 245 -128.32 -80.17 -102.43
C PRO A 245 -129.55 -79.48 -103.04
N SER A 246 -129.39 -78.23 -103.47
CA SER A 246 -130.25 -77.62 -104.50
C SER A 246 -129.48 -76.54 -105.28
N VAL A 247 -129.41 -76.73 -106.60
CA VAL A 247 -128.80 -75.82 -107.60
C VAL A 247 -129.97 -75.14 -108.35
N PRO A 248 -129.84 -73.90 -108.88
CA PRO A 248 -129.32 -73.76 -110.23
C PRO A 248 -128.40 -72.53 -110.49
N ASP A 249 -127.43 -72.74 -111.38
CA ASP A 249 -126.80 -71.82 -112.35
C ASP A 249 -126.58 -70.33 -112.02
N THR A 250 -125.31 -69.90 -112.04
CA THR A 250 -124.79 -69.13 -113.21
C THR A 250 -123.26 -68.97 -113.23
N ASN A 251 -122.67 -69.30 -114.39
CA ASN A 251 -121.44 -68.78 -115.01
C ASN A 251 -120.06 -68.82 -114.26
N PRO A 252 -119.08 -69.61 -114.76
CA PRO A 252 -117.71 -69.66 -114.21
C PRO A 252 -116.68 -68.85 -115.03
N GLN A 253 -115.81 -68.05 -114.38
CA GLN A 253 -114.43 -67.82 -114.86
C GLN A 253 -113.49 -67.17 -113.81
N SER A 254 -112.25 -67.71 -113.74
CA SER A 254 -111.06 -67.21 -113.01
C SER A 254 -111.13 -67.00 -111.49
N VAL A 255 -110.95 -68.11 -110.75
CA VAL A 255 -110.43 -68.16 -109.37
C VAL A 255 -109.19 -69.08 -109.41
N PRO A 256 -108.09 -68.79 -108.68
CA PRO A 256 -106.74 -69.18 -109.10
C PRO A 256 -106.39 -70.66 -108.82
N PRO A 257 -105.22 -71.16 -109.29
CA PRO A 257 -104.70 -72.43 -108.80
C PRO A 257 -104.51 -72.37 -107.28
N MET A 258 -105.44 -72.96 -106.54
CA MET A 258 -105.33 -73.09 -105.09
C MET A 258 -104.07 -73.88 -104.75
N MET A 259 -103.20 -73.30 -103.92
CA MET A 259 -102.16 -74.06 -103.24
C MET A 259 -102.84 -75.24 -102.53
N SER A 260 -102.36 -76.48 -102.74
CA SER A 260 -103.00 -77.62 -102.10
C SER A 260 -102.89 -77.50 -100.57
N ARG A 261 -103.84 -78.11 -99.84
CA ARG A 261 -103.83 -78.14 -98.37
C ARG A 261 -102.49 -78.64 -97.82
N THR A 262 -101.86 -79.58 -98.53
CA THR A 262 -100.49 -80.06 -98.28
C THR A 262 -99.41 -78.98 -98.47
N THR A 263 -99.48 -78.14 -99.51
CA THR A 263 -98.54 -77.02 -99.69
C THR A 263 -98.67 -75.99 -98.57
N ILE A 264 -99.91 -75.65 -98.18
CA ILE A 264 -100.18 -74.72 -97.07
C ILE A 264 -99.66 -75.29 -95.75
N GLN A 265 -99.87 -76.57 -95.46
CA GLN A 265 -99.29 -77.22 -94.28
C GLN A 265 -97.76 -77.28 -94.31
N SER A 266 -97.14 -77.55 -95.46
CA SER A 266 -95.67 -77.54 -95.56
C SER A 266 -95.08 -76.13 -95.37
N LEU A 267 -95.77 -75.09 -95.85
CA LEU A 267 -95.38 -73.70 -95.62
C LEU A 267 -95.55 -73.32 -94.14
N ALA A 268 -96.66 -73.68 -93.51
CA ALA A 268 -96.89 -73.42 -92.08
C ALA A 268 -95.84 -74.12 -91.20
N LEU A 269 -95.50 -75.39 -91.47
CA LEU A 269 -94.45 -76.10 -90.76
C LEU A 269 -93.05 -75.50 -91.03
N SER A 270 -92.79 -75.02 -92.25
CA SER A 270 -91.53 -74.35 -92.58
C SER A 270 -91.39 -73.01 -91.85
N VAL A 271 -92.48 -72.23 -91.75
CA VAL A 271 -92.51 -70.95 -91.02
C VAL A 271 -92.37 -71.20 -89.51
N HIS A 272 -93.09 -72.20 -88.97
CA HIS A 272 -92.97 -72.58 -87.56
C HIS A 272 -91.55 -73.01 -87.20
N ARG A 273 -90.91 -73.84 -88.04
CA ARG A 273 -89.51 -74.24 -87.86
C ARG A 273 -88.54 -73.07 -87.95
N GLN A 274 -88.71 -72.16 -88.92
CA GLN A 274 -87.89 -70.94 -89.02
C GLN A 274 -88.04 -70.04 -87.78
N LEU A 275 -89.22 -70.06 -87.15
CA LEU A 275 -89.48 -69.35 -85.90
C LEU A 275 -88.87 -70.06 -84.68
N GLU A 276 -88.95 -71.38 -84.57
CA GLU A 276 -88.23 -72.14 -83.53
C GLU A 276 -86.71 -71.92 -83.65
N GLU A 277 -86.18 -71.91 -84.87
CA GLU A 277 -84.77 -71.63 -85.15
C GLU A 277 -84.39 -70.17 -84.81
N SER A 278 -85.29 -69.19 -85.02
CA SER A 278 -85.06 -67.79 -84.63
C SER A 278 -85.22 -67.56 -83.11
N GLN A 279 -86.19 -68.19 -82.46
CA GLN A 279 -86.38 -68.14 -81.01
C GLN A 279 -85.20 -68.81 -80.27
N ALA A 280 -84.70 -69.94 -80.77
CA ALA A 280 -83.49 -70.57 -80.24
C ALA A 280 -82.23 -69.72 -80.50
N TYR A 281 -82.17 -68.96 -81.60
CA TYR A 281 -81.12 -67.98 -81.83
C TYR A 281 -81.21 -66.82 -80.82
N TRP A 282 -82.41 -66.28 -80.58
CA TRP A 282 -82.69 -65.22 -79.60
C TRP A 282 -82.31 -65.62 -78.17
N GLN A 283 -82.70 -66.81 -77.71
CA GLN A 283 -82.34 -67.29 -76.37
C GLN A 283 -80.82 -67.44 -76.21
N ARG A 284 -80.09 -67.82 -77.27
CA ARG A 284 -78.62 -67.89 -77.25
C ARG A 284 -77.97 -66.50 -77.22
N THR A 285 -78.47 -65.53 -77.99
CA THR A 285 -77.93 -64.16 -77.96
C THR A 285 -78.27 -63.45 -76.65
N GLU A 286 -79.46 -63.68 -76.08
CA GLU A 286 -79.85 -63.16 -74.77
C GLU A 286 -79.00 -63.76 -73.64
N ALA A 287 -78.78 -65.08 -73.63
CA ALA A 287 -77.90 -65.73 -72.66
C ALA A 287 -76.46 -65.21 -72.75
N ALA A 288 -75.91 -65.08 -73.97
CA ALA A 288 -74.58 -64.52 -74.18
C ALA A 288 -74.48 -63.03 -73.79
N LEU A 289 -75.55 -62.26 -73.93
CA LEU A 289 -75.60 -60.87 -73.44
C LEU A 289 -75.66 -60.80 -71.91
N LYS A 290 -76.45 -61.65 -71.27
CA LYS A 290 -76.53 -61.76 -69.79
C LYS A 290 -75.19 -62.18 -69.18
N GLU A 291 -74.50 -63.15 -69.78
CA GLU A 291 -73.14 -63.54 -69.39
C GLU A 291 -72.15 -62.37 -69.52
N ARG A 292 -72.16 -61.66 -70.66
CA ARG A 292 -71.30 -60.50 -70.88
C ARG A 292 -71.61 -59.33 -69.95
N LEU A 293 -72.88 -59.12 -69.57
CA LEU A 293 -73.27 -58.12 -68.57
C LEU A 293 -72.77 -58.51 -67.18
N SER A 294 -72.94 -59.77 -66.75
CA SER A 294 -72.42 -60.27 -65.47
C SER A 294 -70.91 -60.09 -65.33
N VAL A 295 -70.14 -60.46 -66.38
CA VAL A 295 -68.68 -60.27 -66.41
C VAL A 295 -68.29 -58.79 -66.38
N LEU A 296 -69.11 -57.88 -66.92
CA LEU A 296 -68.88 -56.45 -66.81
C LEU A 296 -69.22 -55.89 -65.43
N GLU A 297 -70.28 -56.36 -64.79
CA GLU A 297 -70.67 -55.96 -63.43
C GLU A 297 -69.60 -56.37 -62.40
N GLU A 298 -69.03 -57.56 -62.54
CA GLU A 298 -67.88 -58.01 -61.74
C GLU A 298 -66.66 -57.10 -61.98
N ARG A 299 -66.25 -56.88 -63.24
CA ARG A 299 -65.08 -56.04 -63.58
C ARG A 299 -65.25 -54.56 -63.23
N VAL A 300 -66.47 -54.05 -63.18
CA VAL A 300 -66.78 -52.70 -62.66
C VAL A 300 -66.66 -52.70 -61.14
N SER A 301 -67.17 -53.73 -60.45
CA SER A 301 -67.06 -53.88 -58.99
C SER A 301 -65.59 -53.97 -58.53
N GLU A 302 -64.78 -54.79 -59.19
CA GLU A 302 -63.31 -54.84 -58.98
C GLU A 302 -62.66 -53.47 -59.17
N SER A 303 -62.99 -52.77 -60.27
CA SER A 303 -62.37 -51.48 -60.59
C SER A 303 -62.83 -50.36 -59.64
N LEU A 304 -64.03 -50.45 -59.07
CA LEU A 304 -64.51 -49.59 -57.99
C LEU A 304 -63.77 -49.86 -56.68
N GLN A 305 -63.48 -51.13 -56.36
CA GLN A 305 -62.66 -51.49 -55.19
C GLN A 305 -61.21 -50.98 -55.36
N GLU A 306 -60.58 -51.21 -56.51
CA GLU A 306 -59.26 -50.65 -56.85
C GLU A 306 -59.24 -49.12 -56.66
N ALA A 307 -60.28 -48.42 -57.12
CA ALA A 307 -60.41 -46.98 -56.98
C ALA A 307 -60.65 -46.52 -55.52
N ALA A 308 -61.38 -47.30 -54.72
CA ALA A 308 -61.59 -47.05 -53.29
C ALA A 308 -60.29 -47.22 -52.49
N GLU A 309 -59.55 -48.30 -52.71
CA GLU A 309 -58.23 -48.51 -52.09
C GLU A 309 -57.24 -47.41 -52.51
N ALA A 310 -57.23 -47.01 -53.79
CA ALA A 310 -56.41 -45.90 -54.28
C ALA A 310 -56.85 -44.54 -53.69
N LYS A 311 -58.09 -44.41 -53.20
CA LYS A 311 -58.56 -43.23 -52.46
C LYS A 311 -58.08 -43.26 -51.01
N GLU A 312 -58.19 -44.39 -50.34
CA GLU A 312 -57.73 -44.57 -48.97
C GLU A 312 -56.20 -44.37 -48.84
N ARG A 313 -55.42 -44.89 -49.78
CA ARG A 313 -53.97 -44.65 -49.85
C ARG A 313 -53.60 -43.16 -49.95
N GLU A 314 -54.34 -42.35 -50.74
CA GLU A 314 -54.07 -40.90 -50.77
C GLU A 314 -54.46 -40.23 -49.45
N VAL A 315 -55.54 -40.64 -48.79
CA VAL A 315 -55.93 -40.08 -47.48
C VAL A 315 -54.86 -40.35 -46.43
N VAL A 316 -54.24 -41.53 -46.43
CA VAL A 316 -53.10 -41.85 -45.56
C VAL A 316 -51.89 -40.96 -45.91
N LEU A 317 -51.49 -40.88 -47.18
CA LEU A 317 -50.36 -40.03 -47.61
C LEU A 317 -50.56 -38.54 -47.28
N LEU A 318 -51.79 -38.02 -47.40
CA LEU A 318 -52.13 -36.64 -47.01
C LEU A 318 -52.01 -36.43 -45.50
N ARG A 319 -52.39 -37.41 -44.68
CA ARG A 319 -52.23 -37.37 -43.22
C ARG A 319 -50.76 -37.39 -42.83
N ASP A 320 -49.97 -38.27 -43.42
CA ASP A 320 -48.54 -38.38 -43.13
C ASP A 320 -47.77 -37.14 -43.58
N LEU A 321 -48.16 -36.54 -44.72
CA LEU A 321 -47.62 -35.26 -45.18
C LEU A 321 -47.99 -34.10 -44.25
N ALA A 322 -49.21 -34.09 -43.68
CA ALA A 322 -49.61 -33.08 -42.70
C ALA A 322 -48.80 -33.19 -41.40
N LEU A 323 -48.63 -34.41 -40.88
CA LEU A 323 -47.78 -34.67 -39.70
C LEU A 323 -46.31 -34.30 -39.96
N ALA A 324 -45.79 -34.56 -41.17
CA ALA A 324 -44.44 -34.16 -41.55
C ALA A 324 -44.25 -32.63 -41.56
N LYS A 325 -45.28 -31.87 -41.97
CA LYS A 325 -45.27 -30.39 -41.96
C LYS A 325 -45.36 -29.80 -40.56
N GLU A 326 -46.26 -30.30 -39.72
CA GLU A 326 -46.36 -29.88 -38.32
C GLU A 326 -45.03 -30.12 -37.56
N GLN A 327 -44.39 -31.28 -37.82
CA GLN A 327 -43.09 -31.59 -37.25
C GLN A 327 -41.96 -30.70 -37.80
N GLN A 328 -42.05 -30.25 -39.05
CA GLN A 328 -41.12 -29.28 -39.64
C GLN A 328 -41.24 -27.91 -38.94
N GLU A 329 -42.47 -27.40 -38.78
CA GLU A 329 -42.73 -26.11 -38.12
C GLU A 329 -42.22 -26.09 -36.66
N MET A 330 -42.47 -27.17 -35.91
CA MET A 330 -41.95 -27.37 -34.56
C MET A 330 -40.41 -27.35 -34.51
N ASN A 331 -39.75 -27.94 -35.51
CA ASN A 331 -38.29 -27.93 -35.61
C ASN A 331 -37.72 -26.56 -36.02
N GLU A 332 -38.40 -25.83 -36.90
CA GLU A 332 -38.04 -24.45 -37.26
C GLU A 332 -38.21 -23.47 -36.09
N GLU A 333 -39.23 -23.67 -35.23
CA GLU A 333 -39.33 -22.92 -33.98
C GLU A 333 -38.22 -23.30 -33.00
N GLY A 334 -37.88 -24.59 -32.90
CA GLY A 334 -36.71 -25.08 -32.16
C GLY A 334 -35.41 -24.40 -32.59
N GLN A 335 -35.15 -24.31 -33.90
CA GLN A 335 -33.97 -23.61 -34.45
C GLN A 335 -33.99 -22.12 -34.12
N ARG A 336 -35.13 -21.42 -34.26
CA ARG A 336 -35.25 -20.01 -33.87
C ARG A 336 -34.98 -19.77 -32.37
N ARG A 337 -35.45 -20.67 -31.50
CA ARG A 337 -35.15 -20.63 -30.06
C ARG A 337 -33.66 -20.83 -29.78
N VAL A 338 -33.00 -21.77 -30.46
CA VAL A 338 -31.55 -22.01 -30.31
C VAL A 338 -30.72 -20.84 -30.86
N GLN A 339 -31.10 -20.25 -31.99
CA GLN A 339 -30.45 -19.04 -32.53
C GLN A 339 -30.56 -17.86 -31.57
N SER A 340 -31.75 -17.55 -31.04
CA SER A 340 -31.93 -16.49 -30.04
C SER A 340 -31.14 -16.75 -28.75
N GLN A 341 -30.93 -18.01 -28.36
CA GLN A 341 -30.04 -18.35 -27.25
C GLN A 341 -28.57 -18.14 -27.60
N LEU A 342 -28.12 -18.53 -28.79
CA LEU A 342 -26.75 -18.28 -29.28
C LEU A 342 -26.42 -16.78 -29.29
N GLU A 343 -27.31 -15.94 -29.83
CA GLU A 343 -27.17 -14.47 -29.83
C GLU A 343 -27.02 -13.91 -28.40
N LYS A 344 -27.88 -14.35 -27.47
CA LYS A 344 -27.80 -13.94 -26.06
C LYS A 344 -26.48 -14.36 -25.41
N PHE A 345 -25.99 -15.57 -25.70
CA PHE A 345 -24.70 -16.03 -25.18
C PHE A 345 -23.51 -15.32 -25.85
N GLN A 346 -23.61 -14.88 -27.10
CA GLN A 346 -22.60 -14.04 -27.75
C GLN A 346 -22.52 -12.66 -27.07
N ALA A 347 -23.65 -11.97 -26.91
CA ALA A 347 -23.69 -10.67 -26.23
C ALA A 347 -23.15 -10.73 -24.78
N GLN A 348 -23.51 -11.78 -24.02
CA GLN A 348 -22.96 -11.99 -22.68
C GLN A 348 -21.45 -12.29 -22.67
N LEU A 349 -20.91 -12.85 -23.75
CA LEU A 349 -19.48 -13.17 -23.87
C LEU A 349 -18.68 -11.94 -24.27
N GLU A 350 -19.24 -11.07 -25.12
CA GLU A 350 -18.71 -9.73 -25.42
C GLU A 350 -18.66 -8.86 -24.15
N GLU A 351 -19.74 -8.80 -23.38
CA GLU A 351 -19.79 -8.09 -22.09
C GLU A 351 -18.69 -8.60 -21.13
N CYS A 352 -18.53 -9.92 -21.01
CA CYS A 352 -17.48 -10.53 -20.19
C CYS A 352 -16.06 -10.22 -20.71
N GLN A 353 -15.87 -10.08 -22.03
CA GLN A 353 -14.58 -9.65 -22.60
C GLN A 353 -14.29 -8.18 -22.29
N THR A 354 -15.29 -7.29 -22.35
CA THR A 354 -15.13 -5.87 -21.99
C THR A 354 -14.77 -5.72 -20.51
N GLN A 355 -15.47 -6.42 -19.61
CA GLN A 355 -15.15 -6.47 -18.18
C GLN A 355 -13.73 -7.01 -17.92
N LEU A 356 -13.31 -8.08 -18.64
CA LEU A 356 -11.97 -8.63 -18.52
C LEU A 356 -10.89 -7.60 -18.90
N HIS A 357 -11.11 -6.84 -19.98
CA HIS A 357 -10.18 -5.82 -20.44
C HIS A 357 -10.10 -4.65 -19.45
N GLU A 358 -11.23 -4.18 -18.92
CA GLU A 358 -11.27 -3.12 -17.90
C GLU A 358 -10.49 -3.52 -16.64
N HIS A 359 -10.72 -4.74 -16.10
CA HIS A 359 -9.97 -5.23 -14.95
C HIS A 359 -8.46 -5.41 -15.24
N GLN A 360 -8.07 -5.75 -16.47
CA GLN A 360 -6.64 -5.79 -16.86
C GLN A 360 -6.02 -4.39 -16.83
N SER A 361 -6.67 -3.38 -17.42
CA SER A 361 -6.18 -1.99 -17.39
C SER A 361 -6.12 -1.44 -15.96
N GLN A 362 -7.10 -1.78 -15.10
CA GLN A 362 -7.05 -1.43 -13.68
C GLN A 362 -5.85 -2.09 -12.97
N LEU A 363 -5.56 -3.37 -13.24
CA LEU A 363 -4.41 -4.07 -12.67
C LEU A 363 -3.08 -3.40 -13.07
N GLU A 364 -2.91 -3.09 -14.35
CA GLU A 364 -1.71 -2.41 -14.89
C GLU A 364 -1.51 -1.01 -14.28
N GLU A 365 -2.59 -0.25 -14.10
CA GLU A 365 -2.56 1.06 -13.46
C GLU A 365 -2.14 0.96 -11.98
N ARG A 366 -2.71 0.03 -11.21
CA ARG A 366 -2.28 -0.20 -9.82
C ARG A 366 -0.85 -0.70 -9.71
N GLN A 367 -0.39 -1.49 -10.69
CA GLN A 367 0.99 -1.97 -10.73
C GLN A 367 1.99 -0.84 -11.01
N ARG A 368 1.65 0.12 -11.89
CA ARG A 368 2.43 1.35 -12.10
C ARG A 368 2.47 2.24 -10.85
N GLN A 369 1.34 2.45 -10.19
CA GLN A 369 1.27 3.21 -8.92
C GLN A 369 2.13 2.58 -7.82
N LEU A 370 2.15 1.24 -7.72
CA LEU A 370 2.97 0.54 -6.74
C LEU A 370 4.47 0.68 -7.02
N GLN A 371 4.89 0.68 -8.30
CA GLN A 371 6.27 0.98 -8.69
C GLN A 371 6.67 2.44 -8.38
N GLU A 372 5.77 3.39 -8.61
CA GLU A 372 6.02 4.81 -8.27
C GLU A 372 6.23 4.99 -6.76
N CYS A 373 5.36 4.40 -5.93
CA CYS A 373 5.53 4.43 -4.47
C CYS A 373 6.83 3.77 -4.00
N GLN A 374 7.29 2.70 -4.66
CA GLN A 374 8.59 2.08 -4.37
C GLN A 374 9.76 3.03 -4.68
N SER A 375 9.75 3.69 -5.84
CA SER A 375 10.78 4.66 -6.21
C SER A 375 10.82 5.88 -5.27
N GLN A 376 9.67 6.40 -4.86
CA GLN A 376 9.59 7.48 -3.87
C GLN A 376 10.14 7.06 -2.50
N LEU A 377 9.90 5.81 -2.08
CA LEU A 377 10.44 5.26 -0.83
C LEU A 377 11.97 5.15 -0.87
N GLU A 378 12.54 4.66 -1.98
CA GLU A 378 13.99 4.62 -2.20
C GLU A 378 14.63 6.02 -2.16
N GLU A 379 13.99 7.03 -2.79
CA GLU A 379 14.46 8.41 -2.74
C GLU A 379 14.46 8.98 -1.30
N CYS A 380 13.41 8.68 -0.52
CA CYS A 380 13.33 9.04 0.90
C CYS A 380 14.40 8.34 1.75
N GLN A 381 14.69 7.07 1.51
CA GLN A 381 15.75 6.33 2.21
C GLN A 381 17.13 6.91 1.90
N ASN A 382 17.41 7.24 0.64
CA ASN A 382 18.66 7.89 0.23
C ASN A 382 18.83 9.27 0.88
N LYS A 383 17.77 10.10 0.92
CA LYS A 383 17.76 11.39 1.62
C LYS A 383 18.06 11.24 3.13
N PHE A 384 17.51 10.20 3.77
CA PHE A 384 17.76 9.90 5.18
C PHE A 384 19.21 9.50 5.44
N GLN A 385 19.80 8.63 4.61
CA GLN A 385 21.22 8.26 4.72
C GLN A 385 22.15 9.48 4.58
N VAL A 386 21.89 10.37 3.61
CA VAL A 386 22.66 11.62 3.46
C VAL A 386 22.55 12.52 4.69
N GLN A 387 21.36 12.64 5.29
CA GLN A 387 21.18 13.40 6.53
C GLN A 387 21.91 12.77 7.72
N GLN A 388 21.97 11.44 7.80
CA GLN A 388 22.71 10.72 8.84
C GLN A 388 24.22 11.00 8.75
N ILE A 389 24.81 10.89 7.55
CA ILE A 389 26.24 11.21 7.32
C ILE A 389 26.55 12.66 7.72
N GLN A 390 25.69 13.61 7.34
CA GLN A 390 25.83 15.02 7.74
C GLN A 390 25.66 15.27 9.27
N LEU A 391 25.02 14.35 10.00
CA LEU A 391 24.92 14.41 11.46
C LEU A 391 26.21 13.89 12.11
N GLU A 392 26.75 12.79 11.59
CA GLU A 392 28.03 12.19 12.02
C GLU A 392 29.21 13.14 11.77
N GLU A 393 29.25 13.83 10.62
CA GLU A 393 30.22 14.91 10.36
C GLU A 393 30.11 16.07 11.37
N ARG A 394 28.88 16.49 11.70
CA ARG A 394 28.65 17.60 12.66
C ARG A 394 29.04 17.20 14.07
N GLN A 395 28.76 15.96 14.48
CA GLN A 395 29.22 15.43 15.77
C GLN A 395 30.75 15.38 15.85
N SER A 396 31.41 14.95 14.77
CA SER A 396 32.89 14.90 14.70
C SER A 396 33.51 16.30 14.84
N LYS A 397 32.99 17.30 14.11
CA LYS A 397 33.39 18.71 14.24
C LYS A 397 33.13 19.27 15.65
N LEU A 398 32.05 18.85 16.30
CA LEU A 398 31.71 19.28 17.65
C LEU A 398 32.68 18.69 18.69
N GLN A 399 33.10 17.43 18.54
CA GLN A 399 34.17 16.83 19.33
C GLN A 399 35.52 17.53 19.13
N GLU A 400 35.88 17.87 17.89
CA GLU A 400 37.10 18.64 17.59
C GLU A 400 37.08 20.01 18.29
N CYS A 401 35.96 20.73 18.22
CA CYS A 401 35.77 21.99 18.95
C CYS A 401 35.87 21.84 20.48
N GLN A 402 35.34 20.75 21.04
CA GLN A 402 35.47 20.44 22.47
C GLN A 402 36.94 20.21 22.85
N SER A 403 37.67 19.38 22.10
CA SER A 403 39.10 19.12 22.34
C SER A 403 39.94 20.40 22.30
N ARG A 404 39.69 21.29 21.32
CA ARG A 404 40.37 22.58 21.21
C ARG A 404 40.03 23.55 22.36
N LEU A 405 38.80 23.48 22.89
CA LEU A 405 38.39 24.26 24.05
C LEU A 405 39.08 23.77 25.33
N GLU A 406 39.22 22.45 25.50
CA GLU A 406 39.97 21.84 26.60
C GLU A 406 41.46 22.18 26.52
N GLU A 407 42.08 22.08 25.35
CA GLU A 407 43.47 22.50 25.13
C GLU A 407 43.66 23.98 25.51
N SER A 408 42.81 24.86 24.99
CA SER A 408 42.83 26.31 25.31
C SER A 408 42.69 26.57 26.82
N ARG A 409 41.85 25.78 27.51
CA ARG A 409 41.67 25.86 28.96
C ARG A 409 42.93 25.44 29.72
N THR A 410 43.63 24.39 29.29
CA THR A 410 44.90 23.97 29.92
C THR A 410 46.01 25.01 29.69
N GLN A 411 46.09 25.60 28.49
CA GLN A 411 47.03 26.69 28.19
C GLN A 411 46.76 27.92 29.08
N PHE A 412 45.49 28.30 29.26
CA PHE A 412 45.11 29.40 30.15
C PHE A 412 45.49 29.12 31.61
N GLN A 413 45.27 27.89 32.10
CA GLN A 413 45.70 27.49 33.45
C GLN A 413 47.23 27.53 33.62
N ALA A 414 47.99 27.11 32.61
CA ALA A 414 49.45 27.20 32.63
C ALA A 414 49.95 28.66 32.65
N GLN A 415 49.34 29.55 31.86
CA GLN A 415 49.63 30.99 31.89
C GLN A 415 49.27 31.61 33.25
N GLN A 416 48.14 31.22 33.85
CA GLN A 416 47.73 31.69 35.18
C GLN A 416 48.76 31.28 36.26
N ALA A 417 49.27 30.04 36.21
CA ALA A 417 50.33 29.58 37.12
C ALA A 417 51.66 30.33 36.90
N GLN A 418 52.04 30.61 35.65
CA GLN A 418 53.22 31.44 35.33
C GLN A 418 53.08 32.88 35.84
N LEU A 419 51.88 33.46 35.74
CA LEU A 419 51.56 34.79 36.31
C LEU A 419 51.69 34.80 37.83
N GLN A 420 51.12 33.81 38.52
CA GLN A 420 51.25 33.65 39.98
C GLN A 420 52.72 33.52 40.40
N HIS A 421 53.49 32.65 39.74
CA HIS A 421 54.93 32.51 40.03
C HIS A 421 55.74 33.79 39.78
N SER A 422 55.39 34.54 38.73
CA SER A 422 56.00 35.85 38.44
C SER A 422 55.64 36.89 39.50
N GLN A 423 54.40 36.86 40.01
CA GLN A 423 53.93 37.73 41.09
C GLN A 423 54.62 37.40 42.43
N GLU A 424 54.78 36.13 42.78
CA GLU A 424 55.59 35.70 43.93
C GLU A 424 57.04 36.17 43.83
N LYS A 425 57.63 36.07 42.62
CA LYS A 425 59.00 36.54 42.37
C LYS A 425 59.09 38.06 42.50
N ALA A 426 58.10 38.81 42.01
CA ALA A 426 58.02 40.25 42.18
C ALA A 426 57.88 40.66 43.66
N GLN A 427 57.04 39.96 44.43
CA GLN A 427 56.91 40.17 45.89
C GLN A 427 58.22 39.87 46.63
N LYS A 428 58.92 38.79 46.29
CA LYS A 428 60.25 38.49 46.86
C LYS A 428 61.27 39.58 46.54
N LEU A 429 61.30 40.06 45.29
CA LEU A 429 62.18 41.16 44.88
C LEU A 429 61.84 42.47 45.61
N GLN A 430 60.55 42.77 45.78
CA GLN A 430 60.11 43.92 46.56
C GLN A 430 60.56 43.81 48.03
N GLY A 431 60.37 42.65 48.67
CA GLY A 431 60.87 42.42 50.04
C GLY A 431 62.39 42.59 50.15
N THR A 432 63.17 42.07 49.19
CA THR A 432 64.62 42.31 49.18
C THR A 432 64.98 43.78 48.93
N LEU A 433 64.18 44.52 48.16
CA LEU A 433 64.38 45.95 47.94
C LEU A 433 64.13 46.73 49.23
N GLU A 434 63.03 46.45 49.93
CA GLU A 434 62.71 47.02 51.25
C GLU A 434 63.81 46.68 52.28
N ASP A 435 64.31 45.44 52.33
CA ASP A 435 65.46 45.06 53.16
C ASP A 435 66.73 45.85 52.80
N THR A 436 67.02 46.08 51.51
CA THR A 436 68.17 46.89 51.10
C THR A 436 68.00 48.37 51.46
N GLN A 437 66.81 48.94 51.34
CA GLN A 437 66.51 50.32 51.78
C GLN A 437 66.61 50.47 53.30
N ASN A 438 66.11 49.50 54.07
CA ASN A 438 66.28 49.44 55.52
C ASN A 438 67.76 49.33 55.92
N ARG A 439 68.58 48.64 55.11
CA ARG A 439 70.03 48.57 55.31
C ARG A 439 70.75 49.86 54.92
N GLU A 440 70.33 50.52 53.86
CA GLU A 440 70.86 51.82 53.41
C GLU A 440 70.55 52.93 54.41
N THR A 441 69.30 53.02 54.89
CA THR A 441 68.91 53.97 55.94
C THR A 441 69.67 53.72 57.24
N LYS A 442 69.86 52.46 57.64
CA LYS A 442 70.72 52.12 58.79
C LYS A 442 72.16 52.57 58.58
N LEU A 443 72.76 52.27 57.42
CA LEU A 443 74.12 52.72 57.09
C LEU A 443 74.23 54.25 57.05
N SER A 444 73.18 54.95 56.62
CA SER A 444 73.11 56.42 56.64
C SER A 444 73.10 56.98 58.07
N VAL A 445 72.36 56.34 58.99
CA VAL A 445 72.39 56.67 60.43
C VAL A 445 73.77 56.38 61.04
N ASP A 446 74.35 55.20 60.76
CA ASP A 446 75.68 54.82 61.24
C ASP A 446 76.77 55.78 60.71
N LEU A 447 76.65 56.24 59.45
CA LEU A 447 77.52 57.25 58.84
C LEU A 447 77.37 58.61 59.53
N GLY A 448 76.14 59.07 59.79
CA GLY A 448 75.87 60.33 60.49
C GLY A 448 76.41 60.33 61.93
N GLN A 449 76.32 59.18 62.61
CA GLN A 449 76.93 58.98 63.93
C GLN A 449 78.46 59.05 63.86
N ALA A 450 79.08 58.34 62.90
CA ALA A 450 80.53 58.39 62.69
C ALA A 450 81.03 59.82 62.35
N GLN A 451 80.24 60.59 61.58
CA GLN A 451 80.52 62.00 61.28
C GLN A 451 80.54 62.84 62.57
N SER A 452 79.52 62.69 63.42
CA SER A 452 79.43 63.39 64.72
C SER A 452 80.58 63.05 65.66
N ASP A 453 81.03 61.79 65.67
CA ASP A 453 82.17 61.36 66.50
C ASP A 453 83.51 61.86 65.94
N LEU A 454 83.61 62.05 64.62
CA LEU A 454 84.76 62.69 63.96
C LEU A 454 84.82 64.20 64.25
N ASP A 455 83.68 64.90 64.26
CA ASP A 455 83.61 66.31 64.68
C ASP A 455 84.06 66.49 66.14
N LYS A 456 83.58 65.63 67.06
CA LYS A 456 84.04 65.62 68.48
C LYS A 456 85.55 65.36 68.59
N ALA A 457 86.09 64.48 67.75
CA ALA A 457 87.54 64.21 67.73
C ALA A 457 88.35 65.41 67.20
N ALA A 458 87.84 66.12 66.19
CA ALA A 458 88.45 67.33 65.66
C ALA A 458 88.41 68.50 66.67
N GLU A 459 87.31 68.66 67.41
CA GLU A 459 87.18 69.65 68.48
C GLU A 459 88.14 69.34 69.64
N LYS A 460 88.29 68.05 69.99
CA LYS A 460 89.27 67.59 70.97
C LYS A 460 90.71 67.85 70.52
N LEU A 461 91.03 67.69 69.24
CA LEU A 461 92.34 68.05 68.67
C LEU A 461 92.63 69.55 68.82
N LYS A 462 91.70 70.44 68.48
CA LYS A 462 91.85 71.90 68.73
C LYS A 462 92.13 72.21 70.20
N SER A 463 91.45 71.54 71.13
CA SER A 463 91.70 71.74 72.56
C SER A 463 93.12 71.31 73.00
N MET A 464 93.71 70.33 72.32
CA MET A 464 95.10 69.90 72.56
C MET A 464 96.13 70.85 71.93
N GLU A 465 95.83 71.45 70.78
CA GLU A 465 96.71 72.45 70.14
C GLU A 465 96.91 73.67 71.03
N VAL A 466 95.83 74.20 71.63
CA VAL A 466 95.90 75.32 72.60
C VAL A 466 96.77 74.97 73.81
N GLN A 467 96.62 73.77 74.38
CA GLN A 467 97.48 73.30 75.48
C GLN A 467 98.96 73.15 75.09
N GLN A 468 99.26 73.01 73.80
CA GLN A 468 100.61 72.90 73.30
C GLN A 468 101.26 74.27 73.06
N GLU A 469 100.48 75.30 72.74
CA GLU A 469 100.95 76.70 72.74
C GLU A 469 101.28 77.18 74.16
N ASP A 470 100.43 76.90 75.16
CA ASP A 470 100.70 77.20 76.58
C ASP A 470 102.04 76.60 77.08
N ARG A 471 102.38 75.38 76.62
CA ARG A 471 103.67 74.73 76.92
C ARG A 471 104.87 75.44 76.29
N ASN A 472 104.71 76.04 75.11
CA ASN A 472 105.80 76.68 74.38
C ASN A 472 106.20 78.02 75.03
N ASP A 473 105.25 78.78 75.57
CA ASP A 473 105.56 80.02 76.29
C ASP A 473 106.23 79.76 77.66
N TYR A 474 105.90 78.65 78.34
CA TYR A 474 106.66 78.19 79.53
C TYR A 474 108.13 77.92 79.20
N HIS A 475 108.42 77.32 78.03
CA HIS A 475 109.79 77.08 77.58
C HIS A 475 110.57 78.38 77.33
N ARG A 476 109.96 79.39 76.69
CA ARG A 476 110.59 80.71 76.46
C ARG A 476 110.95 81.42 77.77
N LEU A 477 110.13 81.29 78.82
CA LEU A 477 110.42 81.88 80.13
C LEU A 477 111.61 81.18 80.83
N SER A 478 111.69 79.85 80.75
CA SER A 478 112.81 79.06 81.30
C SER A 478 114.18 79.43 80.72
N GLU A 479 114.23 79.84 79.46
CA GLU A 479 115.47 80.16 78.74
C GLU A 479 115.99 81.58 79.04
N ARG A 480 115.07 82.53 79.27
CA ARG A 480 115.42 83.89 79.73
C ARG A 480 115.98 83.91 81.16
N LEU A 481 115.57 82.97 82.02
CA LEU A 481 116.10 82.86 83.38
C LEU A 481 117.58 82.40 83.37
N ARG A 482 117.89 81.35 82.60
CA ARG A 482 119.24 80.77 82.49
C ARG A 482 120.30 81.73 81.95
N THR A 483 119.91 82.72 81.14
CA THR A 483 120.84 83.72 80.60
C THR A 483 121.15 84.86 81.59
N ALA A 484 120.27 85.11 82.57
CA ALA A 484 120.54 86.06 83.65
C ALA A 484 121.57 85.52 84.65
N ASP A 485 121.39 84.28 85.12
CA ASP A 485 122.26 83.62 86.11
C ASP A 485 123.72 83.51 85.63
N ALA A 486 123.91 83.23 84.33
CA ALA A 486 125.22 83.15 83.71
C ALA A 486 126.02 84.48 83.76
N LEU A 487 125.31 85.62 83.76
CA LEU A 487 125.94 86.95 83.76
C LEU A 487 126.41 87.36 85.17
N GLU A 488 125.68 86.99 86.22
CA GLU A 488 126.10 87.24 87.61
C GLU A 488 127.28 86.36 88.04
N ALA A 489 127.27 85.08 87.65
CA ALA A 489 128.36 84.15 87.92
C ALA A 489 129.71 84.64 87.38
N SER A 490 129.72 85.27 86.20
CA SER A 490 130.92 85.86 85.59
C SER A 490 131.48 87.04 86.40
N LYS A 491 130.62 87.95 86.88
CA LYS A 491 131.01 89.12 87.67
C LYS A 491 131.58 88.75 89.04
N LEU A 492 131.02 87.74 89.69
CA LEU A 492 131.51 87.25 90.99
C LEU A 492 132.91 86.59 90.86
N LYS A 493 133.13 85.81 89.80
CA LYS A 493 134.41 85.11 89.55
C LYS A 493 135.59 86.08 89.41
N HIS A 494 135.37 87.25 88.81
CA HIS A 494 136.41 88.28 88.65
C HIS A 494 136.75 89.00 89.97
N ARG A 495 135.75 89.21 90.86
CA ARG A 495 135.98 89.82 92.20
C ARG A 495 136.73 88.90 93.16
N ILE A 496 136.53 87.59 93.09
CA ILE A 496 137.27 86.61 93.91
C ILE A 496 138.76 86.64 93.55
N SER A 497 139.10 86.58 92.26
CA SER A 497 140.50 86.61 91.79
C SER A 497 141.26 87.86 92.26
N MET A 498 140.59 89.03 92.33
CA MET A 498 141.23 90.26 92.77
C MET A 498 141.55 90.27 94.28
N LEU A 499 140.72 89.60 95.10
CA LEU A 499 140.91 89.52 96.56
C LEU A 499 141.97 88.47 96.96
N GLU A 500 142.09 87.39 96.19
CA GLU A 500 143.14 86.36 96.40
C GLU A 500 144.56 86.92 96.20
N GLY A 501 144.73 87.93 95.33
CA GLY A 501 145.99 88.64 95.18
C GLY A 501 146.38 89.45 96.42
N GLN A 502 145.42 90.16 97.02
CA GLN A 502 145.67 91.02 98.19
C GLN A 502 145.96 90.22 99.47
N LEU A 503 145.37 89.02 99.60
CA LEU A 503 145.52 88.18 100.79
C LEU A 503 146.93 87.55 100.90
N ASN A 504 147.56 87.19 99.78
CA ASN A 504 148.84 86.49 99.79
C ASN A 504 150.03 87.37 100.25
N GLU A 505 150.03 88.67 99.94
CA GLU A 505 151.09 89.57 100.43
C GLU A 505 150.98 89.87 101.94
N THR A 506 149.77 89.83 102.53
CA THR A 506 149.60 90.07 103.98
C THR A 506 150.02 88.89 104.86
N VAL A 507 150.08 87.67 104.29
CA VAL A 507 150.40 86.43 105.04
C VAL A 507 151.91 86.26 105.25
N ASP A 508 152.75 86.58 104.26
CA ASP A 508 154.20 86.39 104.39
C ASP A 508 154.84 87.33 105.44
N TYR A 509 154.25 88.52 105.64
CA TYR A 509 154.65 89.45 106.70
C TYR A 509 154.42 88.89 108.12
N LYS A 510 153.43 88.01 108.32
CA LYS A 510 153.07 87.48 109.65
C LYS A 510 153.78 86.18 110.03
N ILE A 511 154.15 85.34 109.07
CA ILE A 511 154.77 84.03 109.38
C ILE A 511 156.19 84.18 109.94
N ARG A 512 157.01 85.11 109.44
CA ARG A 512 158.36 85.36 109.99
C ARG A 512 158.34 85.94 111.41
N GLY A 513 157.27 86.67 111.76
CA GLY A 513 157.02 87.16 113.13
C GLY A 513 156.58 86.09 114.14
N TRP A 514 156.33 84.86 113.69
CA TRP A 514 155.92 83.72 114.52
C TRP A 514 157.10 82.81 114.89
N VAL A 515 158.02 82.53 113.94
CA VAL A 515 159.23 81.72 114.19
C VAL A 515 160.12 82.33 115.28
N ALA A 516 160.18 83.66 115.37
CA ALA A 516 160.93 84.38 116.42
C ALA A 516 160.35 84.23 117.85
N ARG A 517 159.13 83.67 118.00
CA ARG A 517 158.42 83.52 119.29
C ARG A 517 158.03 82.07 119.66
N PHE A 518 158.42 81.08 118.85
CA PHE A 518 158.60 79.69 119.32
C PHE A 518 160.01 79.45 119.91
N LYS A 519 160.71 80.55 120.19
CA LYS A 519 161.78 80.65 121.18
C LYS A 519 161.32 80.09 122.55
N GLU A 520 162.28 79.84 123.43
CA GLU A 520 162.10 79.80 124.90
C GLU A 520 161.45 78.58 125.59
N ARG A 521 160.94 77.53 124.90
CA ARG A 521 160.18 76.45 125.62
C ARG A 521 160.64 75.00 125.64
N MET A 522 161.78 74.62 125.07
CA MET A 522 162.45 73.34 125.41
C MET A 522 163.98 73.45 125.36
N GLN A 523 164.57 73.93 126.46
CA GLN A 523 166.00 73.80 126.76
C GLN A 523 166.24 72.56 127.63
N TYR A 524 167.45 71.98 127.56
CA TYR A 524 168.00 70.85 128.32
C TYR A 524 167.50 69.42 127.97
N GLY A 525 168.37 68.67 127.26
CA GLY A 525 168.25 67.23 126.99
C GLY A 525 169.45 66.71 126.16
N HIS A 526 170.34 65.94 126.79
CA HIS A 526 171.71 65.60 126.34
C HIS A 526 171.95 65.05 124.90
N GLN A 527 172.94 65.67 124.25
CA GLN A 527 174.12 65.10 123.55
C GLN A 527 174.18 63.65 122.98
N ARG A 528 174.56 63.61 121.68
CA ARG A 528 175.46 62.66 120.93
C ARG A 528 174.92 61.37 120.24
N HIS A 529 174.99 61.46 118.89
CA HIS A 529 175.45 60.48 117.87
C HIS A 529 174.58 59.32 117.28
N TYR A 530 174.45 59.37 115.94
CA TYR A 530 174.40 58.32 114.89
C TYR A 530 173.38 57.14 114.90
N GLY A 531 172.61 56.98 113.79
CA GLY A 531 172.39 55.65 113.16
C GLY A 531 170.98 55.19 112.66
N ASP A 532 170.66 55.46 111.38
CA ASP A 532 170.00 54.58 110.34
C ASP A 532 168.52 54.02 110.38
N ARG A 533 167.93 53.93 109.16
CA ARG A 533 166.88 53.03 108.55
C ARG A 533 165.38 52.83 109.00
N LYS A 534 164.49 53.09 108.01
CA LYS A 534 163.33 52.30 107.45
C LYS A 534 161.89 52.22 108.07
N SER A 535 160.90 52.68 107.26
CA SER A 535 159.62 52.02 106.81
C SER A 535 158.22 52.09 107.52
N ARG A 536 157.19 52.43 106.68
CA ARG A 536 155.81 51.86 106.51
C ARG A 536 154.54 52.35 107.30
N ARG A 537 153.47 52.63 106.50
CA ARG A 537 152.01 52.27 106.66
C ARG A 537 151.17 52.98 107.77
N ARG A 538 149.82 53.12 107.71
CA ARG A 538 148.76 53.02 106.65
C ARG A 538 147.39 53.48 107.21
N THR A 539 146.39 53.65 106.30
CA THR A 539 144.92 53.52 106.51
C THR A 539 144.29 54.50 107.52
N TRP A 540 142.97 54.73 107.61
CA TRP A 540 141.74 54.38 106.85
C TRP A 540 140.69 55.48 107.21
N GLU A 541 139.43 55.52 106.79
CA GLU A 541 138.58 54.70 105.91
C GLU A 541 137.55 55.66 105.25
N TRP A 542 137.02 55.42 104.04
CA TRP A 542 137.30 54.32 103.11
C TRP A 542 138.11 54.85 101.92
#